data_AF-A0A5N1J5Q1-F1
#
_entry.id   AF-A0A5N1J5Q1-F1
#
_cell.length_a   1.000
_cell.length_b   1.000
_cell.length_c   1.000
_cell.angle_alpha   90.00
_cell.angle_beta   90.00
_cell.angle_gamma   90.00
#
_symmetry.space_group_name_H-M   'P 1'
#
loop_
_entity.id
_entity.type
_entity.pdbx_description
1 polymer ?
#
loop_
_entity_poly.entity_id
_entity_poly.type
_entity_poly.pdbx_seq_one_letter_code
_entity_poly.pdbx_strand_id
1 'polypeptide(L)'
;MKTSRFVLPAMLLGLTLGLGACSKDDDKTTTGTGTSRMEVRLTDAPGDYKEVNIDIRSVQVHKDASDNGTTGWVTLDNIKPGIYNLLDFSNGKDTLLAASNLPVGHISQIRLVLGNDNSLVLKDGTTKALKTPSGQTSGLKVQIHADLKEDVTYVVLLDFDAAKSIVARGNGEYNLKPVIRAITQAVGGGIKGTVTPAEAGNEIHAIETAPGANAKIDTFGGFTNSNGAYMIKGLTGGTYKVDFYAPNKKKTVNTVVVTNDKLTTLDMKMD
;
A
#
# COMPACT_ATOMS: atom_id res chain seq x y z
N MET A 1 -86.21 -41.95 16.89
CA MET A 1 -85.09 -41.01 16.71
C MET A 1 -83.83 -41.71 17.24
N LYS A 2 -83.16 -42.58 16.46
CA LYS A 2 -81.95 -42.32 15.62
C LYS A 2 -80.98 -41.33 16.30
N THR A 3 -79.72 -41.61 16.64
CA THR A 3 -78.78 -42.73 16.38
C THR A 3 -77.58 -42.64 17.35
N SER A 4 -76.91 -43.77 17.55
CA SER A 4 -75.79 -44.05 18.45
C SER A 4 -74.40 -43.55 17.99
N ARG A 5 -73.54 -43.42 19.02
CA ARG A 5 -72.07 -43.34 19.12
C ARG A 5 -71.25 -44.12 18.07
N PHE A 6 -70.12 -43.58 17.59
CA PHE A 6 -68.79 -44.24 17.48
C PHE A 6 -67.67 -43.24 17.06
N VAL A 7 -66.42 -43.72 17.07
CA VAL A 7 -65.15 -43.03 17.44
C VAL A 7 -64.21 -42.72 16.25
N LEU A 8 -63.19 -41.85 16.48
CA LEU A 8 -61.77 -41.88 15.99
C LEU A 8 -61.37 -40.82 14.90
N PRO A 9 -60.06 -40.57 14.59
CA PRO A 9 -59.20 -39.44 15.02
C PRO A 9 -58.53 -38.66 13.84
N ALA A 10 -57.66 -37.65 14.11
CA ALA A 10 -56.51 -37.14 13.30
C ALA A 10 -56.24 -35.66 13.66
N MET A 11 -55.11 -35.24 14.26
CA MET A 11 -53.76 -35.10 13.70
C MET A 11 -53.73 -34.32 12.36
N LEU A 12 -53.17 -33.10 12.36
CA LEU A 12 -52.01 -32.67 11.56
C LEU A 12 -52.03 -31.16 11.21
N LEU A 13 -50.90 -30.51 11.54
CA LEU A 13 -50.25 -29.36 10.88
C LEU A 13 -51.04 -28.06 10.62
N GLY A 14 -50.69 -27.04 11.41
CA GLY A 14 -50.58 -25.69 10.88
C GLY A 14 -49.31 -25.53 10.04
N LEU A 15 -49.42 -24.81 8.92
CA LEU A 15 -48.28 -24.09 8.35
C LEU A 15 -48.76 -22.86 7.59
N THR A 16 -48.10 -21.77 7.92
CA THR A 16 -48.33 -20.36 7.60
C THR A 16 -48.11 -20.02 6.13
N LEU A 17 -48.86 -19.01 5.67
CA LEU A 17 -48.70 -18.35 4.37
C LEU A 17 -47.28 -17.75 4.21
N GLY A 18 -46.63 -18.07 3.10
CA GLY A 18 -45.43 -17.37 2.62
C GLY A 18 -45.74 -16.62 1.33
N LEU A 19 -45.68 -15.28 1.39
CA LEU A 19 -45.66 -14.42 0.21
C LEU A 19 -44.23 -14.39 -0.32
N GLY A 20 -44.02 -14.93 -1.52
CA GLY A 20 -42.76 -14.85 -2.24
C GLY A 20 -42.59 -13.48 -2.91
N ALA A 21 -41.71 -12.66 -2.35
CA ALA A 21 -41.07 -11.54 -3.03
C ALA A 21 -39.58 -11.87 -3.14
N CYS A 22 -39.17 -12.49 -4.25
CA CYS A 22 -37.75 -12.59 -4.59
C CYS A 22 -37.25 -11.18 -4.93
N SER A 23 -36.48 -10.61 -4.00
CA SER A 23 -35.54 -9.54 -4.30
C SER A 23 -34.56 -10.01 -5.37
N LYS A 24 -34.26 -9.13 -6.31
CA LYS A 24 -33.19 -9.31 -7.28
C LYS A 24 -31.90 -9.68 -6.56
N ASP A 25 -31.25 -10.74 -7.03
CA ASP A 25 -29.87 -11.06 -6.71
C ASP A 25 -29.00 -9.87 -7.14
N ASP A 26 -28.69 -9.01 -6.18
CA ASP A 26 -27.56 -8.11 -6.30
C ASP A 26 -26.31 -8.95 -6.06
N ASP A 27 -25.59 -9.17 -7.15
CA ASP A 27 -24.24 -9.70 -7.19
C ASP A 27 -23.43 -9.01 -6.10
N LYS A 28 -23.12 -9.75 -5.03
CA LYS A 28 -22.38 -9.22 -3.89
C LYS A 28 -20.92 -9.10 -4.34
N THR A 29 -20.59 -8.04 -5.07
CA THR A 29 -19.22 -7.60 -5.27
C THR A 29 -18.62 -7.44 -3.90
N THR A 30 -17.72 -8.36 -3.57
CA THR A 30 -16.91 -8.34 -2.36
C THR A 30 -16.21 -7.00 -2.33
N THR A 31 -16.75 -6.05 -1.57
CA THR A 31 -16.04 -4.83 -1.20
C THR A 31 -14.77 -5.30 -0.52
N GLY A 32 -13.63 -5.11 -1.19
CA GLY A 32 -12.33 -5.46 -0.63
C GLY A 32 -12.14 -4.68 0.66
N THR A 33 -12.38 -5.33 1.80
CA THR A 33 -12.06 -4.82 3.15
C THR A 33 -10.56 -4.86 3.43
N GLY A 34 -9.79 -5.35 2.45
CA GLY A 34 -8.34 -5.37 2.46
C GLY A 34 -7.71 -3.98 2.48
N THR A 35 -6.54 -3.93 3.09
CA THR A 35 -5.67 -2.74 3.09
C THR A 35 -4.38 -3.05 2.35
N SER A 36 -3.74 -2.01 1.82
CA SER A 36 -2.45 -2.04 1.14
C SER A 36 -1.54 -0.99 1.75
N ARG A 37 -0.25 -1.29 1.85
CA ARG A 37 0.73 -0.33 2.36
C ARG A 37 1.23 0.53 1.20
N MET A 38 1.20 1.85 1.36
CA MET A 38 1.85 2.79 0.44
C MET A 38 2.93 3.58 1.18
N GLU A 39 4.10 3.68 0.55
CA GLU A 39 5.20 4.55 0.95
C GLU A 39 5.47 5.59 -0.14
N VAL A 40 5.61 6.85 0.25
CA VAL A 40 5.99 7.93 -0.66
C VAL A 40 7.40 8.38 -0.30
N ARG A 41 8.32 8.26 -1.26
CA ARG A 41 9.73 8.61 -1.12
C ARG A 41 10.08 9.78 -2.02
N LEU A 42 11.11 10.53 -1.66
CA LEU A 42 11.63 11.67 -2.42
C LEU A 42 13.07 11.40 -2.83
N THR A 43 13.38 11.66 -4.10
CA THR A 43 14.72 11.69 -4.68
C THR A 43 14.85 12.93 -5.56
N ASP A 44 16.09 13.31 -5.86
CA ASP A 44 16.37 14.48 -6.70
C ASP A 44 17.12 14.12 -7.99
N ALA A 45 16.89 14.95 -9.02
CA ALA A 45 17.72 15.01 -10.21
C ALA A 45 18.69 16.19 -10.12
N PRO A 46 19.97 16.00 -10.53
CA PRO A 46 21.07 16.92 -10.24
C PRO A 46 20.79 18.38 -10.64
N GLY A 47 21.14 19.32 -9.77
CA GLY A 47 21.09 20.77 -10.01
C GLY A 47 22.43 21.46 -9.77
N ASP A 48 22.70 22.55 -10.49
CA ASP A 48 23.96 23.30 -10.38
C ASP A 48 23.93 24.36 -9.27
N TYR A 49 23.53 23.94 -8.07
CA TYR A 49 23.38 24.80 -6.88
C TYR A 49 24.10 24.18 -5.68
N LYS A 50 24.30 24.97 -4.62
CA LYS A 50 24.87 24.44 -3.38
C LYS A 50 23.83 23.66 -2.59
N GLU A 51 22.62 24.23 -2.46
CA GLU A 51 21.48 23.58 -1.79
C GLU A 51 20.18 24.03 -2.45
N VAL A 52 19.19 23.14 -2.48
CA VAL A 52 17.81 23.44 -2.88
C VAL A 52 16.89 22.93 -1.78
N ASN A 53 16.47 23.85 -0.91
CA ASN A 53 15.75 23.56 0.31
C ASN A 53 14.24 23.72 0.08
N ILE A 54 13.51 22.61 0.13
CA ILE A 54 12.06 22.55 -0.09
C ILE A 54 11.36 22.21 1.22
N ASP A 55 10.40 23.05 1.58
CA ASP A 55 9.59 22.90 2.77
C ASP A 55 8.36 22.02 2.46
N ILE A 56 8.35 20.79 2.96
CA ILE A 56 7.29 19.80 2.75
C ILE A 56 6.44 19.69 4.01
N ARG A 57 5.12 19.87 3.86
CA ARG A 57 4.17 19.88 4.99
C ARG A 57 3.24 18.68 5.03
N SER A 58 2.76 18.22 3.88
CA SER A 58 1.92 17.03 3.82
C SER A 58 1.96 16.35 2.45
N VAL A 59 1.57 15.08 2.45
CA VAL A 59 1.36 14.27 1.25
C VAL A 59 -0.07 13.77 1.28
N GLN A 60 -0.77 13.91 0.17
CA GLN A 60 -2.13 13.42 0.00
C GLN A 60 -2.21 12.54 -1.25
N VAL A 61 -3.11 11.57 -1.25
CA VAL A 61 -3.43 10.73 -2.40
C VAL A 61 -4.86 10.98 -2.85
N HIS A 62 -5.10 10.94 -4.14
CA HIS A 62 -6.43 10.99 -4.71
C HIS A 62 -6.90 9.57 -5.01
N LYS A 63 -7.96 9.13 -4.31
CA LYS A 63 -8.59 7.85 -4.56
C LYS A 63 -9.76 8.04 -5.52
N ASP A 64 -9.80 7.21 -6.56
CA ASP A 64 -10.95 7.17 -7.45
C ASP A 64 -12.14 6.51 -6.73
N ALA A 65 -13.36 6.83 -7.16
CA ALA A 65 -14.57 6.35 -6.48
C ALA A 65 -14.53 4.82 -6.31
N SER A 66 -14.61 4.36 -5.05
CA SER A 66 -15.08 3.00 -4.77
C SER A 66 -16.62 2.99 -4.77
N ASP A 67 -17.25 1.83 -4.94
CA ASP A 67 -18.70 1.61 -5.00
C ASP A 67 -19.53 2.29 -3.87
N ASN A 68 -18.90 2.68 -2.76
CA ASN A 68 -19.50 3.46 -1.66
C ASN A 68 -19.47 4.99 -1.85
N GLY A 69 -19.16 5.49 -3.05
CA GLY A 69 -19.31 6.91 -3.42
C GLY A 69 -18.35 7.91 -2.76
N THR A 70 -17.38 7.45 -1.95
CA THR A 70 -16.36 8.34 -1.37
C THR A 70 -15.24 8.59 -2.39
N THR A 71 -15.25 9.75 -3.04
CA THR A 71 -14.15 10.28 -3.86
C THR A 71 -13.39 11.34 -3.07
N GLY A 72 -12.09 11.48 -3.31
CA GLY A 72 -11.36 12.67 -2.87
C GLY A 72 -9.93 12.47 -2.43
N TRP A 73 -9.42 13.51 -1.78
CA TRP A 73 -8.05 13.61 -1.28
C TRP A 73 -7.96 13.05 0.14
N VAL A 74 -7.12 12.05 0.33
CA VAL A 74 -6.80 11.45 1.63
C VAL A 74 -5.38 11.87 1.99
N THR A 75 -5.21 12.50 3.15
CA THR A 75 -3.87 12.80 3.67
C THR A 75 -3.23 11.51 4.18
N LEU A 76 -1.98 11.27 3.81
CA LEU A 76 -1.23 10.11 4.30
C LEU A 76 -0.79 10.34 5.75
N ASP A 77 -0.90 9.29 6.55
CA ASP A 77 -0.36 9.26 7.92
C ASP A 77 1.17 9.16 7.92
N ASN A 78 1.76 9.31 9.11
CA ASN A 78 3.21 9.20 9.35
C ASN A 78 4.06 10.08 8.41
N ILE A 79 3.53 11.24 8.02
CA ILE A 79 4.27 12.27 7.32
C ILE A 79 5.43 12.76 8.20
N LYS A 80 6.59 12.97 7.57
CA LYS A 80 7.74 13.67 8.17
C LYS A 80 7.81 15.09 7.60
N PRO A 81 7.06 16.07 8.14
CA PRO A 81 7.13 17.44 7.66
C PRO A 81 8.51 18.04 7.99
N GLY A 82 9.02 18.89 7.11
CA GLY A 82 10.32 19.52 7.29
C GLY A 82 10.89 20.14 6.02
N ILE A 83 12.03 20.78 6.18
CA ILE A 83 12.82 21.33 5.07
C ILE A 83 13.79 20.25 4.60
N TYR A 84 13.75 19.94 3.32
CA TYR A 84 14.57 18.93 2.68
C TYR A 84 15.49 19.61 1.67
N ASN A 85 16.80 19.45 1.81
CA ASN A 85 17.74 19.75 0.74
C ASN A 85 17.63 18.65 -0.32
N LEU A 86 17.05 18.95 -1.48
CA LEU A 86 16.85 17.97 -2.55
C LEU A 86 18.17 17.33 -2.97
N LEU A 87 19.26 18.11 -3.03
CA LEU A 87 20.55 17.65 -3.52
C LEU A 87 21.18 16.54 -2.66
N ASP A 88 20.76 16.39 -1.39
CA ASP A 88 21.19 15.32 -0.49
C ASP A 88 20.71 13.93 -0.96
N PHE A 89 19.62 13.91 -1.75
CA PHE A 89 18.96 12.73 -2.28
C PHE A 89 19.24 12.56 -3.78
N SER A 90 20.39 13.04 -4.23
CA SER A 90 20.90 12.77 -5.57
C SER A 90 21.71 11.46 -5.61
N ASN A 91 22.02 10.98 -6.82
CA ASN A 91 22.83 9.76 -7.05
C ASN A 91 22.24 8.47 -6.45
N GLY A 92 20.92 8.28 -6.60
CA GLY A 92 20.24 7.05 -6.18
C GLY A 92 19.95 6.95 -4.69
N LYS A 93 20.17 8.03 -3.93
CA LYS A 93 19.68 8.17 -2.56
C LYS A 93 18.26 8.68 -2.57
N ASP A 94 17.46 8.27 -1.58
CA ASP A 94 16.11 8.78 -1.40
C ASP A 94 15.79 8.96 0.10
N THR A 95 14.63 9.53 0.39
CA THR A 95 14.11 9.65 1.75
C THR A 95 12.62 9.36 1.83
N LEU A 96 12.17 8.77 2.95
CA LEU A 96 10.76 8.50 3.19
C LEU A 96 10.04 9.78 3.65
N LEU A 97 9.05 10.23 2.87
CA LEU A 97 8.21 11.37 3.23
C LEU A 97 7.00 10.96 4.06
N ALA A 98 6.28 9.92 3.64
CA ALA A 98 5.05 9.47 4.28
C ALA A 98 4.83 7.97 4.05
N ALA A 99 4.10 7.33 4.96
CA ALA A 99 3.68 5.95 4.80
C ALA A 99 2.34 5.70 5.50
N SER A 100 1.38 5.10 4.79
CA SER A 100 0.05 4.80 5.34
C SER A 100 -0.51 3.49 4.77
N ASN A 101 -1.43 2.90 5.53
CA ASN A 101 -2.23 1.76 5.07
C ASN A 101 -3.51 2.31 4.45
N LEU A 102 -3.64 2.12 3.14
CA LEU A 102 -4.78 2.59 2.37
C LEU A 102 -5.71 1.42 2.05
N PRO A 103 -7.04 1.64 1.96
CA PRO A 103 -7.92 0.63 1.40
C PRO A 103 -7.50 0.29 -0.04
N VAL A 104 -7.75 -0.95 -0.45
CA VAL A 104 -7.53 -1.36 -1.85
C VAL A 104 -8.32 -0.50 -2.83
N GLY A 105 -7.80 -0.38 -4.05
CA GLY A 105 -8.40 0.41 -5.13
C GLY A 105 -7.39 1.22 -5.93
N HIS A 106 -7.90 2.01 -6.88
CA HIS A 106 -7.07 2.81 -7.77
C HIS A 106 -6.73 4.19 -7.17
N ILE A 107 -5.44 4.54 -7.21
CA ILE A 107 -4.93 5.86 -6.88
C ILE A 107 -4.43 6.52 -8.16
N SER A 108 -5.04 7.66 -8.48
CA SER A 108 -4.78 8.41 -9.71
C SER A 108 -3.80 9.58 -9.52
N GLN A 109 -3.65 10.09 -8.30
CA GLN A 109 -2.81 11.27 -8.07
C GLN A 109 -2.16 11.25 -6.68
N ILE A 110 -1.01 11.91 -6.58
CA ILE A 110 -0.42 12.37 -5.34
C ILE A 110 -0.42 13.89 -5.33
N ARG A 111 -0.58 14.49 -4.15
CA ARG A 111 -0.40 15.92 -3.93
C ARG A 111 0.62 16.12 -2.83
N LEU A 112 1.66 16.88 -3.16
CA LEU A 112 2.67 17.35 -2.22
C LEU A 112 2.31 18.78 -1.79
N VAL A 113 2.02 18.99 -0.51
CA VAL A 113 1.75 20.33 0.03
C VAL A 113 3.07 20.93 0.51
N LEU A 114 3.43 22.05 -0.09
CA LEU A 114 4.65 22.79 0.23
C LEU A 114 4.34 23.93 1.20
N GLY A 115 5.26 24.20 2.12
CA GLY A 115 5.19 25.38 2.97
C GLY A 115 5.85 26.60 2.33
N ASN A 116 6.15 27.60 3.17
CA ASN A 116 6.66 28.90 2.72
C ASN A 116 8.18 29.01 2.80
N ASP A 117 8.83 28.13 3.56
CA ASP A 117 10.24 28.24 3.91
C ASP A 117 11.15 27.57 2.86
N ASN A 118 10.86 27.81 1.57
CA ASN A 118 11.65 27.29 0.46
C ASN A 118 12.82 28.25 0.15
N SER A 119 14.02 27.72 -0.02
CA SER A 119 15.21 28.53 -0.32
C SER A 119 16.20 27.83 -1.25
N LEU A 120 17.04 28.65 -1.86
CA LEU A 120 18.12 28.25 -2.77
C LEU A 120 19.43 28.80 -2.21
N VAL A 121 20.45 27.95 -2.09
CA VAL A 121 21.81 28.41 -1.78
C VAL A 121 22.65 28.31 -3.04
N LEU A 122 23.17 29.45 -3.48
CA LEU A 122 24.04 29.55 -4.65
C LEU A 122 25.46 29.08 -4.29
N LYS A 123 26.28 28.83 -5.31
CA LYS A 123 27.67 28.35 -5.14
C LYS A 123 28.56 29.33 -4.36
N ASP A 124 28.27 30.62 -4.44
CA ASP A 124 28.96 31.67 -3.70
C ASP A 124 28.52 31.75 -2.22
N GLY A 125 27.59 30.90 -1.79
CA GLY A 125 27.03 30.87 -0.44
C GLY A 125 25.83 31.80 -0.24
N THR A 126 25.42 32.58 -1.25
CA THR A 126 24.26 33.46 -1.15
C THR A 126 22.97 32.66 -1.06
N THR A 127 22.18 32.91 -0.01
CA THR A 127 20.83 32.35 0.13
C THR A 127 19.78 33.25 -0.52
N LYS A 128 18.90 32.66 -1.33
CA LYS A 128 17.75 33.32 -1.95
C LYS A 128 16.47 32.60 -1.55
N ALA A 129 15.44 33.35 -1.14
CA ALA A 129 14.12 32.79 -0.94
C ALA A 129 13.52 32.36 -2.29
N LEU A 130 12.85 31.21 -2.32
CA LEU A 130 12.17 30.70 -3.49
C LEU A 130 10.68 31.03 -3.42
N LYS A 131 10.21 31.88 -4.33
CA LYS A 131 8.79 32.20 -4.46
C LYS A 131 8.10 31.15 -5.34
N THR A 132 7.02 30.55 -4.87
CA THR A 132 6.18 29.63 -5.66
C THR A 132 5.04 30.40 -6.32
N PRO A 133 5.01 30.59 -7.66
CA PRO A 133 3.97 31.38 -8.33
C PRO A 133 2.58 30.73 -8.30
N SER A 134 2.51 29.42 -8.11
CA SER A 134 1.27 28.64 -8.11
C SER A 134 1.14 27.76 -6.85
N GLY A 135 0.12 28.01 -6.05
CA GLY A 135 -0.56 26.93 -5.31
C GLY A 135 0.01 26.46 -3.97
N GLN A 136 0.68 27.30 -3.16
CA GLN A 136 0.98 26.94 -1.77
C GLN A 136 -0.27 26.47 -1.00
N THR A 137 -1.44 27.03 -1.32
CA THR A 137 -2.72 26.64 -0.70
C THR A 137 -3.31 25.35 -1.24
N SER A 138 -3.05 24.98 -2.50
CA SER A 138 -3.68 23.82 -3.16
C SER A 138 -2.78 22.60 -3.30
N GLY A 139 -1.47 22.75 -3.08
CA GLY A 139 -0.47 21.68 -3.21
C GLY A 139 -0.15 21.31 -4.67
N LEU A 140 1.03 20.72 -4.87
CA LEU A 140 1.52 20.27 -6.16
C LEU A 140 0.97 18.88 -6.48
N LYS A 141 0.19 18.77 -7.55
CA LYS A 141 -0.37 17.49 -8.01
C LYS A 141 0.57 16.78 -8.97
N VAL A 142 0.77 15.48 -8.74
CA VAL A 142 1.54 14.57 -9.56
C VAL A 142 0.63 13.42 -9.95
N GLN A 143 0.54 13.11 -11.24
CA GLN A 143 -0.27 12.00 -11.72
C GLN A 143 0.44 10.68 -11.41
N ILE A 144 -0.31 9.70 -10.91
CA ILE A 144 0.14 8.33 -10.74
C ILE A 144 -0.95 7.37 -11.22
N HIS A 145 -0.58 6.13 -11.54
CA HIS A 145 -1.55 5.11 -11.92
C HIS A 145 -1.22 3.85 -11.15
N ALA A 146 -1.86 3.69 -9.97
CA ALA A 146 -1.54 2.62 -9.03
C ALA A 146 -2.81 1.88 -8.62
N ASP A 147 -2.90 0.60 -8.98
CA ASP A 147 -3.95 -0.31 -8.51
C ASP A 147 -3.48 -1.03 -7.25
N LEU A 148 -3.93 -0.56 -6.08
CA LEU A 148 -3.57 -1.12 -4.79
C LEU A 148 -4.29 -2.44 -4.55
N LYS A 149 -3.51 -3.51 -4.44
CA LYS A 149 -3.97 -4.85 -4.10
C LYS A 149 -3.81 -5.12 -2.61
N GLU A 150 -4.71 -5.95 -2.09
CA GLU A 150 -4.71 -6.33 -0.68
C GLU A 150 -3.36 -6.93 -0.27
N ASP A 151 -2.83 -6.47 0.86
CA ASP A 151 -1.60 -6.96 1.49
C ASP A 151 -0.31 -6.84 0.66
N VAL A 152 -0.35 -6.08 -0.43
CA VAL A 152 0.81 -5.69 -1.23
C VAL A 152 1.34 -4.33 -0.77
N THR A 153 2.66 -4.16 -0.79
CA THR A 153 3.33 -2.89 -0.48
C THR A 153 3.76 -2.18 -1.77
N TYR A 154 3.39 -0.91 -1.88
CA TYR A 154 3.73 -0.04 -3.01
C TYR A 154 4.64 1.10 -2.53
N VAL A 155 5.69 1.36 -3.29
CA VAL A 155 6.55 2.54 -3.14
C VAL A 155 6.28 3.47 -4.32
N VAL A 156 5.99 4.72 -4.01
CA VAL A 156 5.95 5.81 -4.98
C VAL A 156 7.17 6.69 -4.77
N LEU A 157 8.09 6.65 -5.71
CA LEU A 157 9.27 7.50 -5.73
C LEU A 157 8.96 8.79 -6.49
N LEU A 158 9.00 9.91 -5.78
CA LEU A 158 8.89 11.26 -6.35
C LEU A 158 10.30 11.75 -6.71
N ASP A 159 10.57 11.85 -8.01
CA ASP A 159 11.78 12.43 -8.59
C ASP A 159 11.55 13.92 -8.82
N PHE A 160 12.10 14.74 -7.93
CA PHE A 160 12.04 16.19 -8.01
C PHE A 160 13.23 16.69 -8.82
N ASP A 161 12.99 17.36 -9.95
CA ASP A 161 14.09 17.86 -10.78
C ASP A 161 14.47 19.27 -10.32
N ALA A 162 15.44 19.39 -9.41
CA ALA A 162 15.89 20.69 -8.90
C ALA A 162 16.30 21.64 -10.03
N ALA A 163 17.09 21.19 -11.01
CA ALA A 163 17.57 22.03 -12.11
C ALA A 163 16.44 22.66 -12.92
N LYS A 164 15.38 21.90 -13.23
CA LYS A 164 14.23 22.40 -13.98
C LYS A 164 13.22 23.15 -13.11
N SER A 165 13.27 22.92 -11.79
CA SER A 165 12.33 23.52 -10.85
C SER A 165 12.69 24.92 -10.42
N ILE A 166 13.96 25.32 -10.58
CA ILE A 166 14.45 26.64 -10.22
C ILE A 166 14.46 27.54 -11.45
N VAL A 167 13.77 28.68 -11.37
CA VAL A 167 13.67 29.65 -12.46
C VAL A 167 14.23 30.98 -12.00
N ALA A 168 15.38 31.38 -12.54
CA ALA A 168 15.95 32.70 -12.30
C ALA A 168 15.06 33.80 -12.87
N ARG A 169 14.86 34.87 -12.09
CA ARG A 169 14.25 36.11 -12.55
C ARG A 169 15.36 37.07 -12.95
N GLY A 170 15.14 37.86 -14.00
CA GLY A 170 16.11 38.85 -14.50
C GLY A 170 16.49 39.97 -13.51
N ASN A 171 15.89 39.99 -12.32
CA ASN A 171 16.18 40.91 -11.21
C ASN A 171 17.03 40.26 -10.08
N GLY A 172 17.56 39.04 -10.28
CA GLY A 172 18.36 38.33 -9.28
C GLY A 172 17.55 37.59 -8.20
N GLU A 173 16.23 37.53 -8.33
CA GLU A 173 15.36 36.64 -7.55
C GLU A 173 15.20 35.27 -8.24
N TYR A 174 14.64 34.30 -7.52
CA TYR A 174 14.36 32.96 -8.06
C TYR A 174 12.92 32.54 -7.73
N ASN A 175 12.31 31.84 -8.68
CA ASN A 175 11.03 31.16 -8.51
C ASN A 175 11.23 29.66 -8.36
N LEU A 176 10.34 29.05 -7.60
CA LEU A 176 10.13 27.61 -7.59
C LEU A 176 8.94 27.26 -8.46
N LYS A 177 9.20 26.55 -9.55
CA LYS A 177 8.20 25.94 -10.45
C LYS A 177 8.44 24.43 -10.46
N PRO A 178 7.92 23.67 -9.47
CA PRO A 178 8.27 22.27 -9.29
C PRO A 178 8.01 21.43 -10.55
N VAL A 179 9.02 20.67 -10.94
CA VAL A 179 8.95 19.64 -11.98
C VAL A 179 9.22 18.32 -11.28
N ILE A 180 8.15 17.54 -11.08
CA ILE A 180 8.22 16.24 -10.39
C ILE A 180 7.74 15.15 -11.33
N ARG A 181 8.44 14.02 -11.31
CA ARG A 181 7.99 12.76 -11.90
C ARG A 181 7.72 11.77 -10.78
N ALA A 182 6.74 10.89 -10.97
CA ALA A 182 6.48 9.81 -10.05
C ALA A 182 6.75 8.47 -10.73
N ILE A 183 7.45 7.59 -10.03
CA ILE A 183 7.63 6.20 -10.40
C ILE A 183 6.94 5.38 -9.32
N THR A 184 5.91 4.64 -9.71
CA THR A 184 5.19 3.74 -8.78
C THR A 184 5.66 2.32 -9.03
N GLN A 185 6.05 1.63 -7.96
CA GLN A 185 6.48 0.25 -8.00
C GLN A 185 5.80 -0.51 -6.88
N ALA A 186 5.22 -1.66 -7.21
CA ALA A 186 4.95 -2.67 -6.21
C ALA A 186 6.32 -3.23 -5.79
N VAL A 187 6.62 -3.24 -4.49
CA VAL A 187 7.93 -3.64 -3.95
C VAL A 187 7.84 -4.80 -2.96
N GLY A 188 6.63 -5.30 -2.71
CA GLY A 188 6.43 -6.39 -1.77
C GLY A 188 5.13 -7.15 -2.04
N GLY A 189 5.25 -8.44 -2.30
CA GLY A 189 4.18 -9.42 -2.28
C GLY A 189 4.11 -10.13 -0.92
N GLY A 190 3.61 -11.36 -0.94
CA GLY A 190 3.53 -12.18 0.26
C GLY A 190 3.24 -13.64 -0.05
N ILE A 191 3.29 -14.46 1.00
CA ILE A 191 2.88 -15.86 0.94
C ILE A 191 1.70 -16.03 1.91
N LYS A 192 0.64 -16.67 1.47
CA LYS A 192 -0.51 -17.01 2.32
C LYS A 192 -0.92 -18.45 2.12
N GLY A 193 -1.64 -19.02 3.07
CA GLY A 193 -2.23 -20.34 2.90
C GLY A 193 -2.75 -20.89 4.20
N THR A 194 -2.97 -22.20 4.21
CA THR A 194 -3.44 -22.96 5.36
C THR A 194 -2.51 -24.12 5.67
N VAL A 195 -2.35 -24.42 6.96
CA VAL A 195 -1.68 -25.61 7.48
C VAL A 195 -2.76 -26.57 7.99
N THR A 196 -2.72 -27.82 7.53
CA THR A 196 -3.63 -28.89 7.94
C THR A 196 -2.86 -29.97 8.73
N PRO A 197 -3.35 -30.45 9.88
CA PRO A 197 -4.59 -30.07 10.55
C PRO A 197 -4.57 -28.62 11.03
N ALA A 198 -5.76 -28.02 11.11
CA ALA A 198 -5.93 -26.65 11.56
C ALA A 198 -5.54 -26.53 13.04
N GLU A 199 -4.46 -25.80 13.30
CA GLU A 199 -3.93 -25.56 14.63
C GLU A 199 -3.31 -24.16 14.66
N ALA A 200 -3.50 -23.44 15.77
CA ALA A 200 -2.89 -22.13 15.99
C ALA A 200 -1.45 -22.28 16.45
N GLY A 201 -0.60 -21.32 16.08
CA GLY A 201 0.76 -21.23 16.62
C GLY A 201 1.79 -22.10 15.91
N ASN A 202 1.44 -22.77 14.80
CA ASN A 202 2.46 -23.33 13.92
C ASN A 202 3.31 -22.18 13.36
N GLU A 203 4.62 -22.31 13.43
CA GLU A 203 5.56 -21.29 12.97
C GLU A 203 5.91 -21.52 11.50
N ILE A 204 5.94 -20.45 10.70
CA ILE A 204 6.26 -20.49 9.27
C ILE A 204 7.37 -19.48 9.02
N HIS A 205 8.45 -19.92 8.36
CA HIS A 205 9.56 -19.08 7.95
C HIS A 205 9.69 -19.06 6.44
N ALA A 206 9.63 -17.88 5.82
CA ALA A 206 10.02 -17.65 4.44
C ALA A 206 11.45 -17.10 4.42
N ILE A 207 12.36 -17.85 3.80
CA ILE A 207 13.80 -17.56 3.77
C ILE A 207 14.18 -17.31 2.31
N GLU A 208 14.69 -16.11 2.01
CA GLU A 208 15.12 -15.77 0.65
C GLU A 208 16.31 -16.64 0.22
N THR A 209 16.22 -17.24 -0.98
CA THR A 209 17.23 -18.20 -1.49
C THR A 209 18.22 -17.60 -2.48
N ALA A 210 17.86 -16.45 -3.07
CA ALA A 210 18.70 -15.71 -4.00
C ALA A 210 18.59 -14.20 -3.73
N PRO A 211 19.09 -13.72 -2.58
CA PRO A 211 19.21 -12.28 -2.35
C PRO A 211 20.02 -11.68 -3.51
N GLY A 212 19.58 -10.55 -4.06
CA GLY A 212 20.34 -9.80 -5.07
C GLY A 212 21.79 -9.58 -4.61
N ALA A 213 22.73 -9.38 -5.53
CA ALA A 213 24.16 -9.29 -5.19
C ALA A 213 24.39 -8.32 -3.99
N ASN A 214 24.90 -8.86 -2.88
CA ASN A 214 25.13 -8.20 -1.57
C ASN A 214 23.92 -8.05 -0.60
N ALA A 215 22.77 -8.66 -0.86
CA ALA A 215 21.67 -8.67 0.10
C ALA A 215 21.88 -9.72 1.21
N LYS A 216 21.62 -9.30 2.45
CA LYS A 216 21.58 -10.18 3.62
C LYS A 216 20.39 -11.12 3.45
N ILE A 217 20.57 -12.42 3.72
CA ILE A 217 19.44 -13.36 3.78
C ILE A 217 18.52 -12.90 4.91
N ASP A 218 17.34 -12.45 4.53
CA ASP A 218 16.28 -12.15 5.47
C ASP A 218 15.35 -13.35 5.63
N THR A 219 14.93 -13.55 6.88
CA THR A 219 13.94 -14.55 7.26
C THR A 219 12.72 -13.82 7.75
N PHE A 220 11.62 -14.02 7.03
CA PHE A 220 10.32 -13.48 7.39
C PHE A 220 9.51 -14.59 8.03
N GLY A 221 8.72 -14.26 9.04
CA GLY A 221 8.01 -15.27 9.81
C GLY A 221 6.56 -14.89 10.12
N GLY A 222 5.76 -15.91 10.40
CA GLY A 222 4.40 -15.77 10.87
C GLY A 222 3.94 -17.02 11.60
N PHE A 223 2.76 -16.94 12.19
CA PHE A 223 2.11 -18.06 12.86
C PHE A 223 0.74 -18.34 12.24
N THR A 224 0.30 -19.59 12.31
CA THR A 224 -1.08 -19.94 11.98
C THR A 224 -2.05 -19.43 13.05
N ASN A 225 -3.27 -19.10 12.64
CA ASN A 225 -4.40 -18.93 13.54
C ASN A 225 -5.10 -20.27 13.85
N SER A 226 -6.19 -20.24 14.63
CA SER A 226 -6.95 -21.45 15.01
C SER A 226 -7.52 -22.24 13.84
N ASN A 227 -7.67 -21.62 12.67
CA ASN A 227 -8.12 -22.28 11.45
C ASN A 227 -6.95 -22.80 10.61
N GLY A 228 -5.72 -22.78 11.13
CA GLY A 228 -4.52 -23.14 10.40
C GLY A 228 -4.09 -22.11 9.35
N ALA A 229 -4.78 -20.98 9.21
CA ALA A 229 -4.45 -19.98 8.19
C ALA A 229 -3.28 -19.11 8.63
N TYR A 230 -2.37 -18.81 7.69
CA TYR A 230 -1.19 -17.97 7.92
C TYR A 230 -0.95 -17.01 6.76
N MET A 231 -0.19 -15.94 7.03
CA MET A 231 0.27 -15.02 6.01
C MET A 231 1.60 -14.36 6.40
N ILE A 232 2.50 -14.26 5.42
CA ILE A 232 3.79 -13.57 5.51
C ILE A 232 3.75 -12.45 4.46
N LYS A 233 3.77 -11.19 4.91
CA LYS A 233 3.68 -10.00 4.04
C LYS A 233 5.04 -9.33 3.86
N GLY A 234 5.13 -8.43 2.88
CA GLY A 234 6.32 -7.60 2.67
C GLY A 234 7.51 -8.35 2.07
N LEU A 235 7.23 -9.46 1.40
CA LEU A 235 8.25 -10.25 0.73
C LEU A 235 8.59 -9.60 -0.61
N THR A 236 9.85 -9.22 -0.80
CA THR A 236 10.34 -8.78 -2.10
C THR A 236 10.23 -9.91 -3.13
N GLY A 237 10.09 -9.53 -4.40
CA GLY A 237 9.96 -10.46 -5.52
C GLY A 237 11.24 -11.27 -5.65
N GLY A 238 11.09 -12.59 -5.60
CA GLY A 238 12.23 -13.49 -5.47
C GLY A 238 11.80 -14.93 -5.24
N THR A 239 12.78 -15.80 -4.98
CA THR A 239 12.54 -17.20 -4.66
C THR A 239 12.84 -17.45 -3.19
N TYR A 240 11.91 -18.08 -2.50
CA TYR A 240 11.97 -18.38 -1.08
C TYR A 240 11.93 -19.88 -0.81
N LYS A 241 12.63 -20.29 0.23
CA LYS A 241 12.44 -21.55 0.92
C LYS A 241 11.48 -21.31 2.08
N VAL A 242 10.41 -22.08 2.16
CA VAL A 242 9.40 -21.95 3.23
C VAL A 242 9.47 -23.16 4.15
N ASP A 243 9.81 -22.92 5.41
CA ASP A 243 9.82 -23.92 6.47
C ASP A 243 8.54 -23.80 7.31
N PHE A 244 7.88 -24.92 7.56
CA PHE A 244 6.71 -25.04 8.41
C PHE A 244 7.07 -25.88 9.63
N TYR A 245 6.81 -25.35 10.82
CA TYR A 245 7.06 -26.00 12.10
C TYR A 245 5.73 -26.23 12.82
N ALA A 246 5.47 -27.49 13.16
CA ALA A 246 4.40 -27.91 14.05
C ALA A 246 5.01 -28.71 15.21
N PRO A 247 4.27 -29.01 16.29
CA PRO A 247 4.81 -29.79 17.41
C PRO A 247 5.49 -31.08 16.93
N ASN A 248 6.82 -31.15 17.13
CA ASN A 248 7.69 -32.26 16.72
C ASN A 248 7.72 -32.58 15.21
N LYS A 249 7.29 -31.67 14.33
CA LYS A 249 7.31 -31.86 12.87
C LYS A 249 7.85 -30.62 12.15
N LYS A 250 8.63 -30.86 11.10
CA LYS A 250 9.08 -29.83 10.16
C LYS A 250 8.80 -30.29 8.72
N LYS A 251 8.22 -29.42 7.89
CA LYS A 251 8.17 -29.60 6.43
C LYS A 251 8.76 -28.37 5.74
N THR A 252 9.41 -28.58 4.60
CA THR A 252 10.09 -27.53 3.84
C THR A 252 9.65 -27.55 2.39
N VAL A 253 9.40 -26.37 1.83
CA VAL A 253 9.16 -26.15 0.40
C VAL A 253 10.30 -25.29 -0.14
N ASN A 254 11.13 -25.86 -1.01
CA ASN A 254 12.40 -25.22 -1.39
C ASN A 254 12.28 -24.07 -2.41
N THR A 255 11.22 -24.05 -3.21
CA THR A 255 11.09 -23.13 -4.34
C THR A 255 9.71 -22.51 -4.36
N VAL A 256 9.55 -21.41 -3.65
CA VAL A 256 8.34 -20.60 -3.62
C VAL A 256 8.64 -19.26 -4.28
N VAL A 257 8.04 -19.04 -5.45
CA VAL A 257 8.23 -17.78 -6.19
C VAL A 257 7.24 -16.74 -5.68
N VAL A 258 7.74 -15.58 -5.31
CA VAL A 258 6.96 -14.40 -4.92
C VAL A 258 7.14 -13.33 -6.00
N THR A 259 6.05 -12.68 -6.40
CA THR A 259 6.11 -11.48 -7.25
C THR A 259 5.74 -10.26 -6.43
N ASN A 260 6.36 -9.12 -6.74
CA ASN A 260 6.23 -7.87 -5.97
C ASN A 260 4.82 -7.26 -5.89
N ASP A 261 3.82 -7.88 -6.52
CA ASP A 261 2.47 -7.36 -6.72
C ASP A 261 1.35 -8.37 -6.40
N LYS A 262 1.69 -9.54 -5.82
CA LYS A 262 0.73 -10.64 -5.59
C LYS A 262 1.05 -11.40 -4.31
N LEU A 263 0.00 -12.04 -3.78
CA LEU A 263 0.15 -13.06 -2.77
C LEU A 263 0.26 -14.43 -3.44
N THR A 264 1.31 -15.17 -3.13
CA THR A 264 1.48 -16.57 -3.53
C THR A 264 0.74 -17.46 -2.53
N THR A 265 -0.21 -18.25 -3.01
CA THR A 265 -0.90 -19.25 -2.17
C THR A 265 -0.05 -20.50 -2.01
N LEU A 266 0.15 -20.95 -0.77
CA LEU A 266 0.89 -22.15 -0.41
C LEU A 266 0.20 -22.88 0.75
N ASP A 267 -0.62 -23.87 0.43
CA ASP A 267 -1.21 -24.74 1.45
C ASP A 267 -0.26 -25.89 1.81
N MET A 268 -0.26 -26.28 3.08
CA MET A 268 0.61 -27.31 3.62
C MET A 268 -0.18 -28.32 4.46
N LYS A 269 0.08 -29.60 4.26
CA LYS A 269 -0.43 -30.68 5.11
C LYS A 269 0.73 -31.24 5.94
N MET A 270 0.59 -31.27 7.26
CA MET A 270 1.59 -31.70 8.26
C MET A 270 1.37 -33.13 8.75
N ASP A 271 0.56 -33.93 8.05
CA ASP A 271 0.39 -35.35 8.30
C ASP A 271 1.72 -36.12 8.19
#